data_AF-A0A933LHL4-F1
#
_entry.id   AF-A0A933LHL4-F1
#
_cell.length_a   1.000
_cell.length_b   1.000
_cell.length_c   1.000
_cell.angle_alpha   90.00
_cell.angle_beta   90.00
_cell.angle_gamma   90.00
#
_symmetry.space_group_name_H-M   'P 1'
#
loop_
_entity.id
_entity.type
_entity.pdbx_description
1 polymer ?
#
loop_
_entity_poly.entity_id
_entity_poly.type
_entity_poly.pdbx_seq_one_letter_code
_entity_poly.pdbx_strand_id
1 'polypeptide(L)'
;MSGDRQVSDDAASAESSEIPAEWLAEFEAAARRPLRTRMRYAFIKTYKPVLDDAPYRTFDTMEDYRRWCEENLPDWLGYGRVP
;
A
#
# COMPACT_ATOMS: atom_id res chain seq x y z
N MET A 1 23.75 3.29 37.94
CA MET A 1 22.49 2.55 37.74
C MET A 1 22.19 2.61 36.25
N SER A 2 22.92 1.81 35.47
CA SER A 2 22.66 1.62 34.03
C SER A 2 21.46 0.70 33.91
N GLY A 3 20.36 1.20 33.36
CA GLY A 3 19.24 0.37 32.94
C GLY A 3 19.45 0.03 31.48
N ASP A 4 19.96 -1.16 31.21
CA ASP A 4 19.97 -1.74 29.87
C ASP A 4 18.52 -1.85 29.40
N ARG A 5 18.17 -1.02 28.41
CA ARG A 5 16.91 -1.18 27.69
C ARG A 5 17.09 -2.37 26.76
N GLN A 6 16.80 -3.55 27.28
CA GLN A 6 16.62 -4.76 26.49
C GLN A 6 15.55 -4.45 25.43
N VAL A 7 15.97 -4.20 24.20
CA VAL A 7 15.08 -4.23 23.04
C VAL A 7 14.83 -5.71 22.81
N SER A 8 13.71 -6.18 23.35
CA SER A 8 13.21 -7.53 23.12
C SER A 8 13.06 -7.73 21.63
N ASP A 9 13.86 -8.64 21.08
CA ASP A 9 13.93 -9.04 19.67
C ASP A 9 12.72 -9.93 19.32
N ASP A 10 11.53 -9.44 19.65
CA ASP A 10 10.24 -10.14 19.56
C ASP A 10 9.38 -9.55 18.43
N ALA A 11 10.04 -9.05 17.38
CA ALA A 11 9.39 -8.52 16.19
C ALA A 11 9.67 -9.46 15.00
N ALA A 12 8.66 -10.27 14.73
CA ALA A 12 8.43 -10.91 13.44
C ALA A 12 9.41 -12.01 13.04
N SER A 13 9.26 -13.19 13.66
CA SER A 13 9.18 -14.43 12.88
C SER A 13 7.94 -14.40 11.97
N ALA A 14 7.90 -13.41 11.07
CA ALA A 14 7.10 -13.51 9.87
C ALA A 14 7.79 -14.57 9.03
N GLU A 15 7.23 -15.78 9.05
CA GLU A 15 7.38 -16.79 8.00
C GLU A 15 7.63 -16.07 6.67
N SER A 16 8.89 -15.97 6.26
CA SER A 16 9.26 -15.41 4.98
C SER A 16 8.80 -16.45 3.97
N SER A 17 7.53 -16.41 3.59
CA SER A 17 7.01 -17.18 2.46
C SER A 17 7.91 -16.84 1.30
N GLU A 18 8.79 -17.78 0.94
CA GLU A 18 9.77 -17.60 -0.10
C GLU A 18 9.01 -17.22 -1.37
N ILE A 19 9.34 -16.07 -1.97
CA ILE A 19 8.62 -15.59 -3.17
C ILE A 19 8.74 -16.69 -4.22
N PRO A 20 7.61 -17.21 -4.77
CA PRO A 20 7.67 -18.27 -5.76
C PRO A 20 8.63 -17.92 -6.90
N ALA A 21 9.52 -18.84 -7.26
CA ALA A 21 10.57 -18.59 -8.25
C ALA A 21 10.01 -18.14 -9.61
N GLU A 22 8.81 -18.63 -9.97
CA GLU A 22 8.06 -18.20 -11.15
C GLU A 22 7.71 -16.71 -11.08
N TRP A 23 7.16 -16.25 -9.95
CA TRP A 23 6.78 -14.84 -9.77
C TRP A 23 8.01 -13.93 -9.82
N LEU A 24 9.13 -14.36 -9.25
CA LEU A 24 10.38 -13.63 -9.33
C LEU A 24 10.89 -13.55 -10.79
N ALA A 25 10.81 -14.66 -11.53
CA ALA A 25 11.21 -14.69 -12.93
C ALA A 25 10.33 -13.78 -13.81
N GLU A 26 9.02 -13.74 -13.57
CA GLU A 26 8.08 -12.83 -14.24
C GLU A 26 8.37 -11.36 -13.93
N PHE A 27 8.62 -11.04 -12.65
CA PHE A 27 9.01 -9.70 -12.23
C PHE A 27 10.29 -9.24 -12.92
N GLU A 28 11.33 -10.08 -12.92
CA GLU A 28 12.60 -9.80 -13.59
C GLU A 28 12.44 -9.64 -15.11
N ALA A 29 11.60 -10.45 -15.75
CA ALA A 29 11.27 -10.30 -17.16
C ALA A 29 10.55 -8.97 -17.46
N ALA A 30 9.64 -8.54 -16.58
CA ALA A 30 8.97 -7.25 -16.69
C ALA A 30 9.93 -6.07 -16.49
N ALA A 31 10.86 -6.19 -15.53
CA ALA A 31 11.87 -5.17 -15.23
C ALA A 31 12.84 -4.95 -16.41
N ARG A 32 13.17 -5.99 -17.17
CA ARG A 32 14.03 -5.92 -18.37
C ARG A 32 13.40 -5.18 -19.57
N ARG A 33 12.10 -4.88 -19.55
CA ARG A 33 11.44 -4.15 -20.65
C ARG A 33 12.08 -2.77 -20.86
N PRO A 34 12.20 -2.27 -22.10
CA PRO A 34 12.69 -0.91 -22.36
C PRO A 34 11.86 0.13 -21.61
N LEU A 35 12.49 1.23 -21.15
CA LEU A 35 11.83 2.30 -20.40
C LEU A 35 10.59 2.82 -21.11
N ARG A 36 10.67 3.02 -22.43
CA ARG A 36 9.53 3.45 -23.25
C ARG A 36 8.34 2.51 -23.16
N THR A 37 8.59 1.20 -23.15
CA THR A 37 7.56 0.18 -23.00
C THR A 37 6.96 0.22 -21.60
N ARG A 38 7.79 0.38 -20.56
CA ARG A 38 7.31 0.55 -19.19
C ARG A 38 6.40 1.77 -19.08
N MET A 39 6.84 2.95 -19.53
CA MET A 39 6.04 4.17 -19.48
C MET A 39 4.72 4.07 -20.26
N ARG A 40 4.72 3.37 -21.39
CA ARG A 40 3.51 3.15 -22.20
C ARG A 40 2.43 2.34 -21.46
N TYR A 41 2.82 1.38 -20.62
CA TYR A 41 1.91 0.44 -19.98
C TYR A 41 1.86 0.54 -18.44
N ALA A 42 2.65 1.42 -17.83
CA ALA A 42 2.72 1.61 -16.38
C ALA A 42 1.52 2.39 -15.84
N PHE A 43 0.88 3.21 -16.67
CA PHE A 43 -0.27 4.00 -16.25
C PHE A 43 -1.56 3.30 -16.65
N ILE A 44 -2.31 2.88 -15.65
CA ILE A 44 -3.67 2.39 -15.81
C ILE A 44 -4.59 3.48 -15.28
N LYS A 45 -5.53 3.92 -16.11
CA LYS A 45 -6.62 4.79 -15.65
C LYS A 45 -7.68 3.91 -15.01
N THR A 46 -7.56 3.71 -13.70
CA THR A 46 -8.57 3.02 -12.90
C THR A 46 -9.40 4.08 -12.18
N TYR A 47 -10.72 4.03 -12.37
CA TYR A 47 -11.63 4.83 -11.58
C TYR A 47 -11.57 4.38 -10.11
N LYS A 48 -11.27 5.31 -9.20
CA LYS A 48 -11.24 5.10 -7.75
C LYS A 48 -12.58 5.62 -7.19
N PRO A 49 -13.53 4.72 -6.86
CA PRO A 49 -14.86 5.13 -6.42
C PRO A 49 -14.81 6.12 -5.27
N VAL A 50 -15.69 7.12 -5.28
CA VAL A 50 -15.78 8.19 -4.27
C VAL A 50 -14.61 9.18 -4.29
N LEU A 51 -13.37 8.70 -4.46
CA LEU A 51 -12.19 9.56 -4.57
C LEU A 51 -12.20 10.39 -5.86
N ASP A 52 -12.52 9.77 -6.99
CA ASP A 52 -12.53 10.45 -8.30
C ASP A 52 -13.81 11.27 -8.54
N ASP A 53 -14.81 11.18 -7.66
CA ASP A 53 -16.11 11.85 -7.80
C ASP A 53 -16.09 13.35 -7.43
N ALA A 54 -14.99 13.81 -6.84
CA ALA A 54 -14.79 15.22 -6.52
C ALA A 54 -13.34 15.63 -6.82
N PRO A 55 -13.09 16.88 -7.25
CA PRO A 55 -11.74 17.33 -7.56
C PRO A 55 -10.83 17.39 -6.32
N TYR A 56 -11.40 17.66 -5.14
CA TYR A 56 -10.71 17.63 -3.87
C TYR A 56 -11.70 17.50 -2.70
N ARG A 57 -11.19 17.10 -1.53
CA ARG A 57 -11.88 17.11 -0.24
C ARG A 57 -10.90 17.59 0.83
N THR A 58 -11.41 18.30 1.83
CA THR A 58 -10.62 18.81 2.96
C THR A 58 -11.32 18.47 4.26
N PHE A 59 -10.53 18.22 5.30
CA PHE A 59 -11.02 17.88 6.64
C PHE A 59 -10.31 18.78 7.65
N ASP A 60 -11.02 19.19 8.70
CA ASP A 60 -10.46 20.03 9.75
C ASP A 60 -9.50 19.23 10.66
N THR A 61 -9.74 17.93 10.79
CA THR A 61 -8.91 17.02 11.59
C THR A 61 -8.61 15.71 10.87
N MET A 62 -7.55 15.05 11.32
CA MET A 62 -7.22 13.70 10.86
C MET A 62 -8.25 12.64 11.29
N GLU A 63 -9.00 12.89 12.36
CA GLU A 63 -10.05 11.97 12.80
C GLU A 63 -11.27 12.05 11.89
N ASP A 64 -11.65 13.26 11.46
CA ASP A 64 -12.73 13.44 10.48
C ASP A 64 -12.39 12.79 9.13
N TYR A 65 -11.12 12.89 8.71
CA TYR A 65 -10.61 12.19 7.53
C TYR A 65 -10.74 10.66 7.68
N ARG A 66 -10.29 10.09 8.81
CA ARG A 66 -10.34 8.63 9.02
C ARG A 66 -11.76 8.10 9.08
N ARG A 67 -12.64 8.77 9.83
CA ARG A 67 -14.06 8.40 9.91
C ARG A 67 -14.71 8.44 8.53
N TRP A 68 -14.45 9.49 7.76
CA TRP A 68 -14.97 9.58 6.39
C TRP A 68 -14.46 8.44 5.50
N CYS A 69 -13.17 8.08 5.59
CA CYS A 69 -12.62 6.94 4.86
C CYS A 69 -13.32 5.62 5.21
N GLU A 70 -13.58 5.36 6.48
CA GLU A 70 -14.28 4.15 6.95
C GLU A 70 -15.73 4.08 6.48
N GLU A 71 -16.43 5.22 6.43
CA GLU A 71 -17.85 5.28 6.05
C GLU A 71 -18.09 5.27 4.54
N ASN A 72 -17.14 5.79 3.74
CA ASN A 72 -17.40 6.12 2.33
C ASN A 72 -16.49 5.36 1.34
N LEU A 73 -15.30 4.91 1.75
CA LEU A 73 -14.37 4.27 0.82
C LEU A 73 -14.52 2.74 0.86
N PRO A 74 -14.48 2.08 -0.30
CA PRO A 74 -14.37 0.62 -0.35
C PRO A 74 -13.12 0.08 0.36
N ASP A 75 -13.26 -1.02 1.09
CA ASP A 75 -12.18 -1.66 1.87
C ASP A 75 -10.93 -1.97 1.04
N TRP A 76 -11.11 -2.40 -0.20
CA TRP A 76 -10.01 -2.76 -1.11
C TRP A 76 -9.09 -1.59 -1.46
N LEU A 77 -9.50 -0.34 -1.22
CA LEU A 77 -8.64 0.82 -1.39
C LEU A 77 -7.63 1.01 -0.25
N GLY A 78 -7.82 0.34 0.90
CA GLY A 78 -6.84 0.32 2.00
C GLY A 78 -6.74 1.61 2.83
N TYR A 79 -7.75 2.48 2.79
CA TYR A 79 -7.79 3.70 3.60
C TYR A 79 -8.49 3.53 4.96
N GLY A 80 -9.17 2.39 5.18
CA GLY A 80 -9.74 2.04 6.48
C GLY A 80 -8.67 1.66 7.51
N ARG A 81 -9.05 1.59 8.78
CA ARG A 81 -8.13 1.09 9.83
C ARG A 81 -7.88 -0.40 9.63
N VAL A 82 -6.62 -0.79 9.78
CA VAL A 82 -6.23 -2.20 9.85
C VAL A 82 -6.61 -2.72 11.24
N PRO A 83 -7.28 -3.89 11.34
CA PRO A 83 -7.56 -4.55 12.62
C PRO A 83 -6.31 -4.93 13.42
#